data_AF-A0A7Y7PLF1-F1
#
_entry.id   AF-A0A7Y7PLF1-F1
#
_cell.length_a   1.000
_cell.length_b   1.000
_cell.length_c   1.000
_cell.angle_alpha   90.00
_cell.angle_beta   90.00
_cell.angle_gamma   90.00
#
_symmetry.space_group_name_H-M   'P 1'
#
loop_
_entity.id
_entity.type
_entity.pdbx_description
1 polymer ?
#
loop_
_entity_poly.entity_id
_entity_poly.type
_entity_poly.pdbx_seq_one_letter_code
_entity_poly.pdbx_strand_id
1 'polypeptide(L)'
;MKKRLLLVAVTFSTFLLALYGPGYAMQLLGVEPSELSKLETLLYISCSWIWVPMLMLAIWCGPRRVLSELGWQAPIGTGLLMGLGCTLPMLLGYAVLFPLTTKAGPALLSGLFGGALLAGLREETLFRGFLFGQLYRHGKLPWLLVILVESGIFASLHLYQSHDFMSAVSVMAITFGGGVWFGWLFKSWKNLWVPIFLHVFMNGWWMLFEVDNSAVGSVGANVFRVLTIVLSVVITRRHLRRQAQLALPMESKLAVA
;
A
#
# COMPACT_ATOMS: atom_id res chain seq x y z
N MET A 1 -9.76 -23.06 17.86
CA MET A 1 -10.56 -21.81 17.77
C MET A 1 -9.92 -20.67 18.58
N LYS A 2 -9.67 -20.84 19.89
CA LYS A 2 -9.09 -19.81 20.78
C LYS A 2 -7.80 -19.15 20.27
N LYS A 3 -6.81 -19.93 19.80
CA LYS A 3 -5.54 -19.40 19.26
C LYS A 3 -5.71 -18.53 18.00
N ARG A 4 -6.72 -18.80 17.16
CA ARG A 4 -6.99 -18.00 15.95
C ARG A 4 -7.67 -16.67 16.32
N LEU A 5 -8.65 -16.72 17.21
CA LEU A 5 -9.30 -15.51 17.74
C LEU A 5 -8.30 -14.60 18.45
N LEU A 6 -7.41 -15.19 19.26
CA LEU A 6 -6.32 -14.44 19.90
C LEU A 6 -5.42 -13.76 18.87
N LEU A 7 -5.00 -14.48 17.81
CA LEU A 7 -4.19 -13.86 16.75
C LEU A 7 -4.93 -12.72 16.07
N VAL A 8 -6.20 -12.91 15.69
CA VAL A 8 -7.01 -11.83 15.08
C VAL A 8 -7.07 -10.62 16.00
N ALA A 9 -7.37 -10.81 17.29
CA ALA A 9 -7.42 -9.74 18.27
C ALA A 9 -6.07 -9.03 18.41
N VAL A 10 -4.96 -9.77 18.56
CA VAL A 10 -3.61 -9.19 18.66
C VAL A 10 -3.24 -8.45 17.39
N THR A 11 -3.52 -8.98 16.20
CA THR A 11 -3.26 -8.29 14.93
C THR A 11 -4.01 -6.96 14.85
N PHE A 12 -5.30 -6.93 15.19
CA PHE A 12 -6.07 -5.68 15.20
C PHE A 12 -5.56 -4.71 16.27
N SER A 13 -5.28 -5.16 17.48
CA SER A 13 -4.74 -4.31 18.55
C SER A 13 -3.37 -3.73 18.18
N THR A 14 -2.48 -4.53 17.60
CA THR A 14 -1.18 -4.06 17.11
C THR A 14 -1.33 -3.10 15.94
N PHE A 15 -2.27 -3.34 15.03
CA PHE A 15 -2.57 -2.41 13.93
C PHE A 15 -3.04 -1.06 14.47
N LEU A 16 -3.99 -1.03 15.42
CA LEU A 16 -4.47 0.19 16.05
C LEU A 16 -3.37 0.90 16.84
N LEU A 17 -2.53 0.15 17.55
CA LEU A 17 -1.38 0.71 18.27
C LEU A 17 -0.36 1.32 17.29
N ALA A 18 -0.08 0.67 16.16
CA ALA A 18 0.81 1.21 15.14
C ALA A 18 0.23 2.50 14.54
N LEU A 19 -1.07 2.51 14.25
CA LEU A 19 -1.79 3.60 13.60
C LEU A 19 -1.93 4.84 14.50
N TYR A 20 -2.40 4.66 15.75
CA TYR A 20 -2.74 5.77 16.66
C TYR A 20 -1.74 5.97 17.81
N GLY A 21 -1.00 4.93 18.18
CA GLY A 21 -0.01 4.97 19.27
C GLY A 21 1.02 6.10 19.17
N PRO A 22 1.52 6.48 17.96
CA PRO A 22 2.45 7.60 17.84
C PRO A 22 1.89 8.92 18.38
N GLY A 23 0.62 9.21 18.10
CA GLY A 23 -0.04 10.43 18.59
C GLY A 23 -0.15 10.44 20.12
N TYR A 24 -0.62 9.34 20.69
CA TYR A 24 -0.73 9.20 22.15
C TYR A 24 0.62 9.20 22.86
N ALA A 25 1.66 8.61 22.25
CA ALA A 25 2.99 8.60 22.82
C ALA A 25 3.63 10.00 22.83
N MET A 26 3.45 10.82 21.78
CA MET A 26 3.85 12.23 21.81
C MET A 26 3.13 12.99 22.92
N GLN A 27 1.81 12.80 23.05
CA GLN A 27 1.02 13.43 24.11
C GLN A 27 1.47 13.02 25.52
N LEU A 28 1.78 11.73 25.73
CA LEU A 28 2.23 11.21 27.02
C LEU A 28 3.62 11.73 27.41
N LEU A 29 4.50 11.92 26.42
CA LEU A 29 5.84 12.48 26.62
C LEU A 29 5.84 14.00 26.72
N GLY A 30 4.68 14.66 26.56
CA GLY A 30 4.58 16.12 26.54
C GLY A 30 5.27 16.78 25.34
N VAL A 31 5.45 16.03 24.24
CA VAL A 31 6.07 16.54 23.01
C VAL A 31 4.98 17.09 22.11
N GLU A 32 5.02 18.39 21.86
CA GLU A 32 4.07 19.02 20.94
C GLU A 32 4.52 18.83 19.49
N PRO A 33 3.61 18.56 18.53
CA PRO A 33 3.98 18.40 17.12
C PRO A 33 4.73 19.59 16.51
N SER A 34 4.58 20.79 17.08
CA SER A 34 5.30 22.00 16.68
C SER A 34 6.78 22.01 17.09
N GLU A 35 7.18 21.18 18.04
CA GLU A 35 8.56 21.07 18.51
C GLU A 35 9.42 20.22 17.57
N LEU A 36 8.78 19.36 16.77
CA LEU A 36 9.44 18.51 15.79
C LEU A 36 9.40 19.16 14.40
N SER A 37 10.48 18.99 13.66
CA SER A 37 10.45 19.26 12.23
C SER A 37 9.52 18.28 11.52
N LYS A 38 8.99 18.69 10.36
CA LYS A 38 8.13 17.81 9.52
C LYS A 38 8.79 16.48 9.21
N LEU A 39 10.11 16.47 9.00
CA LEU A 39 10.86 15.25 8.70
C LEU A 39 10.91 14.32 9.91
N GLU A 40 11.16 14.86 11.12
CA GLU A 40 11.17 14.07 12.36
C GLU A 40 9.81 13.46 12.63
N THR A 41 8.72 14.23 12.50
CA THR A 41 7.36 13.71 12.65
C THR A 41 7.07 12.59 11.65
N LEU A 42 7.46 12.78 10.38
CA LEU A 42 7.27 11.77 9.33
C LEU A 42 8.04 10.49 9.61
N LEU A 43 9.31 10.60 10.01
CA LEU A 43 10.14 9.45 10.35
C LEU A 43 9.60 8.74 11.59
N TYR A 44 9.22 9.48 12.62
CA TYR A 44 8.63 8.94 13.83
C TYR A 44 7.38 8.09 13.55
N ILE A 45 6.40 8.66 12.83
CA ILE A 45 5.17 7.95 12.45
C ILE A 45 5.50 6.72 11.59
N SER A 46 6.36 6.88 10.58
CA SER A 46 6.70 5.79 9.66
C SER A 46 7.43 4.65 10.38
N CYS A 47 8.33 4.97 11.31
CA CYS A 47 8.99 4.01 12.17
C CYS A 47 7.97 3.25 13.03
N SER A 48 7.03 3.92 13.68
CA SER A 48 6.01 3.24 14.49
C SER A 48 5.12 2.32 13.65
N TRP A 49 4.71 2.75 12.46
CA TRP A 49 3.88 1.95 11.56
C TRP A 49 4.57 0.69 11.04
N ILE A 50 5.91 0.66 11.05
CA ILE A 50 6.71 -0.48 10.59
C ILE A 50 7.17 -1.34 11.78
N TRP A 51 7.79 -0.73 12.79
CA TRP A 51 8.42 -1.43 13.90
C TRP A 51 7.41 -2.09 14.84
N VAL A 52 6.26 -1.47 15.13
CA VAL A 52 5.25 -2.05 16.03
C VAL A 52 4.72 -3.39 15.46
N PRO A 53 4.30 -3.47 14.17
CA PRO A 53 4.02 -4.75 13.52
C PRO A 53 5.19 -5.73 13.53
N MET A 54 6.41 -5.28 13.23
CA MET A 54 7.59 -6.15 13.19
C MET A 54 7.89 -6.78 14.55
N LEU A 55 7.75 -6.03 15.64
CA LEU A 55 7.92 -6.54 17.00
C LEU A 55 6.87 -7.60 17.35
N MET A 56 5.60 -7.35 17.01
CA MET A 56 4.54 -8.35 17.19
C MET A 56 4.86 -9.64 16.41
N LEU A 57 5.29 -9.51 15.15
CA LEU A 57 5.65 -10.67 14.32
C LEU A 57 6.88 -11.39 14.86
N ALA A 58 7.87 -10.67 15.41
CA ALA A 58 9.04 -11.28 16.01
C ALA A 58 8.67 -12.13 17.23
N ILE A 59 7.76 -11.62 18.07
CA ILE A 59 7.23 -12.35 19.24
C ILE A 59 6.38 -13.56 18.81
N TRP A 60 5.53 -13.40 17.79
CA TRP A 60 4.55 -14.42 17.42
C TRP A 60 5.09 -15.51 16.49
N CYS A 61 5.85 -15.11 15.47
CA CYS A 61 6.36 -15.98 14.40
C CYS A 61 7.87 -16.26 14.54
N GLY A 62 8.57 -15.54 15.42
CA GLY A 62 10.02 -15.58 15.55
C GLY A 62 10.72 -14.53 14.66
N PRO A 63 11.85 -13.94 15.11
CA PRO A 63 12.50 -12.81 14.44
C PRO A 63 12.96 -13.13 13.01
N ARG A 64 13.38 -14.38 12.75
CA ARG A 64 13.83 -14.83 11.42
C ARG A 64 12.72 -14.81 10.36
N ARG A 65 11.45 -14.80 10.78
CA ARG A 65 10.28 -14.87 9.90
C ARG A 65 9.61 -13.52 9.66
N VAL A 66 10.02 -12.45 10.34
CA VAL A 66 9.37 -11.14 10.23
C VAL A 66 9.31 -10.65 8.79
N LEU A 67 10.46 -10.67 8.10
CA LEU A 67 10.56 -10.18 6.72
C LEU A 67 9.78 -11.07 5.72
N SER A 68 9.72 -12.38 5.94
CA SER A 68 8.94 -13.27 5.08
C SER A 68 7.43 -13.11 5.32
N GLU A 69 7.01 -12.90 6.57
CA GLU A 69 5.62 -12.61 6.91
C GLU A 69 5.16 -11.27 6.34
N LEU A 70 6.01 -10.24 6.30
CA LEU A 70 5.66 -8.99 5.64
C LEU A 70 5.68 -9.08 4.11
N GLY A 71 6.29 -10.12 3.53
CA GLY A 71 6.50 -10.24 2.10
C GLY A 71 7.66 -9.40 1.56
N TRP A 72 8.58 -8.98 2.43
CA TRP A 72 9.78 -8.21 2.09
C TRP A 72 10.94 -9.08 1.56
N GLN A 73 10.93 -10.39 1.84
CA GLN A 73 11.92 -11.33 1.27
C GLN A 73 11.70 -11.63 -0.23
N ALA A 74 10.58 -11.18 -0.79
CA ALA A 74 10.32 -11.35 -2.21
C ALA A 74 11.23 -10.44 -3.07
N PRO A 75 11.47 -10.75 -4.35
CA PRO A 75 12.39 -9.99 -5.18
C PRO A 75 11.95 -8.53 -5.37
N ILE A 76 12.78 -7.59 -4.89
CA ILE A 76 12.59 -6.14 -5.01
C ILE A 76 12.47 -5.73 -6.47
N GLY A 77 13.34 -6.26 -7.34
CA GLY A 77 13.37 -5.96 -8.77
C GLY A 77 12.05 -6.26 -9.49
N THR A 78 11.35 -7.32 -9.10
CA THR A 78 10.01 -7.62 -9.64
C THR A 78 9.01 -6.52 -9.26
N GLY A 79 9.06 -6.05 -8.02
CA GLY A 79 8.21 -4.94 -7.56
C GLY A 79 8.52 -3.65 -8.31
N LEU A 80 9.81 -3.32 -8.44
CA LEU A 80 10.27 -2.13 -9.15
C LEU A 80 9.82 -2.13 -10.62
N LEU A 81 10.07 -3.21 -11.34
CA LEU A 81 9.70 -3.35 -12.76
C LEU A 81 8.18 -3.32 -12.94
N MET A 82 7.43 -4.00 -12.07
CA MET A 82 5.97 -4.01 -12.11
C MET A 82 5.40 -2.61 -11.82
N GLY A 83 5.89 -1.94 -10.79
CA GLY A 83 5.48 -0.59 -10.41
C GLY A 83 5.77 0.44 -11.50
N LEU A 84 7.01 0.49 -11.97
CA LEU A 84 7.42 1.43 -13.02
C LEU A 84 6.68 1.15 -14.32
N GLY A 85 6.72 -0.10 -14.78
CA GLY A 85 6.10 -0.51 -16.05
C GLY A 85 4.60 -0.27 -16.09
N CYS A 86 3.89 -0.57 -15.00
CA CYS A 86 2.44 -0.35 -14.95
C CYS A 86 2.06 1.13 -14.84
N THR A 87 2.92 1.98 -14.27
CA THR A 87 2.63 3.42 -14.07
C THR A 87 3.17 4.31 -15.20
N LEU A 88 3.82 3.75 -16.21
CA LEU A 88 4.21 4.48 -17.42
C LEU A 88 3.05 5.25 -18.07
N PRO A 89 1.80 4.72 -18.18
CA PRO A 89 0.68 5.49 -18.69
C PRO A 89 0.41 6.76 -17.89
N MET A 90 0.55 6.73 -16.56
CA MET A 90 0.42 7.92 -15.71
C MET A 90 1.56 8.89 -15.95
N LEU A 91 2.82 8.44 -15.95
CA LEU A 91 3.97 9.30 -16.21
C LEU A 91 3.84 10.04 -17.56
N LEU A 92 3.62 9.29 -18.63
CA LEU A 92 3.55 9.83 -19.98
C LEU A 92 2.29 10.68 -20.18
N GLY A 93 1.15 10.20 -19.69
CA GLY A 93 -0.12 10.92 -19.78
C GLY A 93 -0.10 12.23 -19.01
N TYR A 94 0.47 12.23 -17.81
CA TYR A 94 0.53 13.42 -16.98
C TYR A 94 1.51 14.44 -17.53
N ALA A 95 2.64 14.01 -18.10
CA ALA A 95 3.58 14.90 -18.76
C ALA A 95 2.98 15.66 -19.95
N VAL A 96 1.92 15.13 -20.58
CA VAL A 96 1.21 15.79 -21.68
C VAL A 96 0.05 16.65 -21.18
N LEU A 97 -0.69 16.20 -20.15
CA LEU A 97 -1.91 16.87 -19.72
C LEU A 97 -1.73 17.92 -18.63
N PHE A 98 -0.69 17.81 -17.79
CA PHE A 98 -0.54 18.63 -16.60
C PHE A 98 0.82 19.34 -16.60
N PRO A 99 0.88 20.57 -16.09
CA PRO A 99 2.16 21.25 -15.89
C PRO A 99 2.98 20.52 -14.81
N LEU A 100 4.31 20.63 -14.92
CA LEU A 100 5.20 20.23 -13.85
C LEU A 100 4.95 21.08 -12.61
N THR A 101 5.14 20.48 -11.44
CA THR A 101 5.00 21.19 -10.17
C THR A 101 5.94 22.38 -10.08
N THR A 102 5.41 23.48 -9.56
CA THR A 102 6.18 24.67 -9.19
C THR A 102 7.07 24.46 -7.95
N LYS A 103 6.88 23.37 -7.20
CA LYS A 103 7.73 23.00 -6.06
C LYS A 103 9.10 22.53 -6.55
N ALA A 104 10.17 23.12 -6.01
CA ALA A 104 11.53 22.75 -6.36
C ALA A 104 12.42 22.52 -5.12
N GLY A 105 13.60 21.94 -5.34
CA GLY A 105 14.64 21.78 -4.33
C GLY A 105 14.18 20.97 -3.10
N PRO A 106 14.53 21.39 -1.88
CA PRO A 106 14.21 20.67 -0.65
C PRO A 106 12.71 20.41 -0.43
N ALA A 107 11.83 21.31 -0.88
CA ALA A 107 10.39 21.16 -0.73
C ALA A 107 9.84 19.99 -1.58
N LEU A 108 10.30 19.88 -2.84
CA LEU A 108 9.95 18.77 -3.72
C LEU A 108 10.51 17.45 -3.17
N LEU A 109 11.77 17.44 -2.76
CA LEU A 109 12.43 16.24 -2.22
C LEU A 109 11.72 15.75 -0.94
N SER A 110 11.36 16.65 -0.04
CA SER A 110 10.61 16.30 1.18
C SER A 110 9.22 15.75 0.85
N GLY A 111 8.53 16.33 -0.14
CA GLY A 111 7.23 15.85 -0.62
C GLY A 111 7.32 14.43 -1.21
N LEU A 112 8.26 14.18 -2.12
CA LEU A 112 8.48 12.87 -2.72
C LEU A 112 8.93 11.84 -1.68
N PHE A 113 9.82 12.23 -0.76
CA PHE A 113 10.28 11.34 0.29
C PHE A 113 9.14 10.95 1.25
N GLY A 114 8.39 11.93 1.77
CA GLY A 114 7.33 11.68 2.73
C GLY A 114 6.05 11.13 2.12
N GLY A 115 5.55 11.78 1.08
CA GLY A 115 4.23 11.50 0.49
C GLY A 115 4.23 10.41 -0.59
N ALA A 116 5.38 10.09 -1.18
CA ALA A 116 5.49 8.98 -2.14
C ALA A 116 6.24 7.80 -1.52
N LEU A 117 7.53 7.96 -1.20
CA LEU A 117 8.37 6.85 -0.73
C LEU A 117 7.92 6.30 0.62
N LEU A 118 7.88 7.14 1.66
CA LEU A 118 7.50 6.70 3.00
C LEU A 118 6.03 6.31 3.10
N ALA A 119 5.13 7.03 2.42
CA ALA A 119 3.71 6.67 2.33
C ALA A 119 3.54 5.27 1.74
N GLY A 120 4.09 5.01 0.55
CA GLY A 120 4.01 3.70 -0.09
C GLY A 120 4.67 2.60 0.74
N LEU A 121 5.80 2.87 1.40
CA LEU A 121 6.44 1.88 2.25
C LEU A 121 5.60 1.56 3.50
N ARG A 122 5.17 2.57 4.27
CA ARG A 122 4.50 2.36 5.56
C ARG A 122 3.08 1.86 5.40
N GLU A 123 2.33 2.41 4.43
CA GLU A 123 0.92 2.06 4.23
C GLU A 123 0.81 0.64 3.70
N GLU A 124 1.59 0.28 2.67
CA GLU A 124 1.55 -1.09 2.16
C GLU A 124 2.07 -2.11 3.18
N THR A 125 3.08 -1.75 3.98
CA THR A 125 3.58 -2.63 5.04
C THR A 125 2.54 -2.86 6.13
N LEU A 126 1.90 -1.80 6.63
CA LEU A 126 0.93 -1.90 7.71
C LEU A 126 -0.39 -2.55 7.25
N PHE A 127 -0.92 -2.13 6.11
CA PHE A 127 -2.21 -2.58 5.63
C PHE A 127 -2.12 -3.93 4.92
N ARG A 128 -1.16 -4.12 3.99
CA ARG A 128 -1.13 -5.30 3.11
C ARG A 128 -0.24 -6.38 3.69
N GLY A 129 0.99 -6.02 4.05
CA GLY A 129 1.96 -6.94 4.64
C GLY A 129 1.51 -7.47 6.01
N PHE A 130 1.10 -6.57 6.90
CA PHE A 130 0.70 -6.90 8.26
C PHE A 130 -0.79 -7.21 8.38
N LEU A 131 -1.68 -6.21 8.37
CA LEU A 131 -3.10 -6.41 8.70
C LEU A 131 -3.75 -7.48 7.80
N PHE A 132 -3.77 -7.27 6.48
CA PHE A 132 -4.32 -8.25 5.55
C PHE A 132 -3.53 -9.57 5.60
N GLY A 133 -2.20 -9.51 5.53
CA GLY A 133 -1.34 -10.69 5.50
C GLY A 133 -1.54 -11.64 6.68
N GLN A 134 -1.61 -11.11 7.91
CA GLN A 134 -1.78 -11.92 9.12
C GLN A 134 -3.20 -12.47 9.26
N LEU A 135 -4.23 -11.65 9.00
CA LEU A 135 -5.62 -12.08 9.08
C LEU A 135 -5.96 -13.15 8.04
N TYR A 136 -5.45 -13.00 6.81
CA TYR A 136 -5.66 -13.97 5.74
C TYR A 136 -4.90 -15.28 5.99
N ARG A 137 -3.59 -15.23 6.26
CA ARG A 137 -2.76 -16.45 6.35
C ARG A 137 -2.93 -17.21 7.66
N HIS A 138 -2.99 -16.50 8.79
CA HIS A 138 -3.01 -17.11 10.12
C HIS A 138 -4.40 -17.09 10.74
N GLY A 139 -5.16 -16.02 10.52
CA GLY A 139 -6.58 -15.93 10.92
C GLY A 139 -7.47 -16.89 10.13
N LYS A 140 -7.04 -17.29 8.93
CA LYS A 140 -7.79 -18.14 7.98
C LYS A 140 -9.17 -17.56 7.63
N LEU A 141 -9.29 -16.23 7.67
CA LEU A 141 -10.49 -15.53 7.23
C LEU A 141 -10.56 -15.54 5.69
N PRO A 142 -11.76 -15.54 5.09
CA PRO A 142 -11.89 -15.44 3.64
C PRO A 142 -11.18 -14.20 3.11
N TRP A 143 -10.28 -14.37 2.14
CA TRP A 143 -9.42 -13.28 1.67
C TRP A 143 -10.22 -12.05 1.24
N LEU A 144 -11.37 -12.24 0.57
CA LEU A 144 -12.18 -11.15 0.08
C LEU A 144 -12.75 -10.34 1.25
N LEU A 145 -13.22 -10.98 2.31
CA LEU A 145 -13.71 -10.29 3.50
C LEU A 145 -12.60 -9.45 4.13
N VAL A 146 -11.40 -10.01 4.29
CA VAL A 146 -10.27 -9.28 4.89
C VAL A 146 -9.88 -8.07 4.04
N ILE A 147 -9.79 -8.22 2.71
CA ILE A 147 -9.46 -7.11 1.81
C ILE A 147 -10.51 -6.02 1.88
N LEU A 148 -11.80 -6.35 1.84
CA LEU A 148 -12.87 -5.34 1.89
C LEU A 148 -12.85 -4.57 3.22
N VAL A 149 -12.66 -5.26 4.35
CA VAL A 149 -12.57 -4.60 5.66
C VAL A 149 -11.33 -3.70 5.74
N GLU A 150 -10.15 -4.22 5.37
CA GLU A 150 -8.90 -3.44 5.37
C GLU A 150 -9.00 -2.21 4.46
N SER A 151 -9.56 -2.37 3.26
CA SER A 151 -9.76 -1.28 2.29
C SER A 151 -10.75 -0.24 2.81
N GLY A 152 -11.79 -0.66 3.54
CA GLY A 152 -12.73 0.26 4.19
C GLY A 152 -12.06 1.10 5.27
N ILE A 153 -11.22 0.47 6.12
CA ILE A 153 -10.42 1.19 7.13
C ILE A 153 -9.48 2.19 6.43
N PHE A 154 -8.73 1.73 5.41
CA PHE A 154 -7.80 2.56 4.66
C PHE A 154 -8.49 3.78 4.03
N ALA A 155 -9.64 3.57 3.37
CA ALA A 155 -10.42 4.64 2.76
C ALA A 155 -11.01 5.62 3.79
N SER A 156 -11.42 5.13 4.97
CA SER A 156 -11.91 5.98 6.06
C SER A 156 -10.84 6.93 6.57
N LEU A 157 -9.58 6.48 6.62
CA LEU A 157 -8.45 7.33 7.00
C LEU A 157 -8.11 8.42 5.97
N HIS A 158 -8.71 8.38 4.78
CA HIS A 158 -8.53 9.39 3.74
C HIS A 158 -9.63 10.45 3.71
N LEU A 159 -10.67 10.32 4.55
CA LEU A 159 -11.77 11.29 4.60
C LEU A 159 -11.32 12.73 4.92
N TYR A 160 -10.11 12.94 5.47
CA TYR A 160 -9.52 14.27 5.64
C TYR A 160 -9.33 15.03 4.31
N GLN A 161 -9.35 14.33 3.17
CA GLN A 161 -9.28 14.93 1.83
C GLN A 161 -10.63 15.41 1.30
N SER A 162 -11.71 15.26 2.06
CA SER A 162 -13.05 15.69 1.68
C SER A 162 -13.44 17.01 2.34
N HIS A 163 -14.31 17.77 1.66
CA HIS A 163 -14.79 19.08 2.12
C HIS A 163 -16.32 19.17 2.16
N ASP A 164 -17.00 18.18 1.59
CA ASP A 164 -18.45 18.04 1.55
C ASP A 164 -18.84 16.56 1.41
N PHE A 165 -20.14 16.27 1.45
CA PHE A 165 -20.63 14.89 1.37
C PHE A 165 -20.25 14.19 0.04
N MET A 166 -20.27 14.88 -1.09
CA MET A 166 -20.00 14.28 -2.40
C MET A 166 -18.52 13.96 -2.60
N SER A 167 -17.65 14.86 -2.18
CA SER A 167 -16.20 14.63 -2.13
C SER A 167 -15.86 13.51 -1.14
N ALA A 168 -16.54 13.40 0.00
CA ALA A 168 -16.35 12.30 0.94
C ALA A 168 -16.71 10.93 0.32
N VAL A 169 -17.87 10.83 -0.34
CA VAL A 169 -18.27 9.62 -1.07
C VAL A 169 -17.25 9.26 -2.16
N SER A 170 -16.75 10.26 -2.88
CA SER A 170 -15.80 10.06 -3.98
C SER A 170 -14.43 9.59 -3.49
N VAL A 171 -13.88 10.24 -2.45
CA VAL A 171 -12.63 9.85 -1.79
C VAL A 171 -12.75 8.43 -1.23
N MET A 172 -13.85 8.13 -0.54
CA MET A 172 -14.12 6.79 -0.02
C MET A 172 -14.13 5.75 -1.15
N ALA A 173 -14.90 5.97 -2.22
CA ALA A 173 -15.03 5.02 -3.32
C ALA A 173 -13.71 4.75 -4.05
N ILE A 174 -12.96 5.80 -4.39
CA ILE A 174 -11.70 5.68 -5.13
C ILE A 174 -10.62 5.05 -4.26
N THR A 175 -10.52 5.45 -2.99
CA THR A 175 -9.51 4.93 -2.07
C THR A 175 -9.82 3.49 -1.68
N PHE A 176 -11.11 3.16 -1.49
CA PHE A 176 -11.56 1.79 -1.25
C PHE A 176 -11.24 0.88 -2.43
N GLY A 177 -11.58 1.30 -3.66
CA GLY A 177 -11.26 0.56 -4.88
C GLY A 177 -9.75 0.35 -5.04
N GLY A 178 -8.96 1.39 -4.75
CA GLY A 178 -7.51 1.31 -4.66
C GLY A 178 -7.05 0.25 -3.65
N GLY A 179 -7.53 0.32 -2.40
CA GLY A 179 -7.19 -0.67 -1.37
C GLY A 179 -7.48 -2.10 -1.79
N VAL A 180 -8.65 -2.35 -2.40
CA VAL A 180 -9.03 -3.69 -2.88
C VAL A 180 -8.06 -4.16 -3.97
N TRP A 181 -7.71 -3.28 -4.89
CA TRP A 181 -6.77 -3.58 -5.97
C TRP A 181 -5.36 -3.86 -5.47
N PHE A 182 -4.81 -3.03 -4.57
CA PHE A 182 -3.50 -3.23 -3.96
C PHE A 182 -3.44 -4.52 -3.12
N GLY A 183 -4.48 -4.81 -2.34
CA GLY A 183 -4.60 -6.06 -1.61
C GLY A 183 -4.63 -7.29 -2.53
N TRP A 184 -5.34 -7.20 -3.66
CA TRP A 184 -5.38 -8.28 -4.66
C TRP A 184 -4.01 -8.48 -5.34
N LEU A 185 -3.28 -7.40 -5.66
CA LEU A 185 -1.93 -7.48 -6.19
C LEU A 185 -0.99 -8.16 -5.20
N PHE A 186 -0.98 -7.74 -3.94
CA PHE A 186 -0.16 -8.39 -2.91
C PHE A 186 -0.46 -9.88 -2.79
N LYS A 187 -1.74 -10.26 -2.73
CA LYS A 187 -2.15 -11.67 -2.67
C LYS A 187 -1.69 -12.46 -3.90
N SER A 188 -1.78 -11.87 -5.09
CA SER A 188 -1.48 -12.53 -6.37
C SER A 188 0.01 -12.74 -6.58
N TRP A 189 0.83 -11.77 -6.19
CA TRP A 189 2.28 -11.82 -6.36
C TRP A 189 3.02 -12.42 -5.17
N LYS A 190 2.39 -12.44 -3.97
CA LYS A 190 3.05 -12.76 -2.68
C LYS A 190 4.35 -11.98 -2.49
N ASN A 191 4.37 -10.76 -3.01
CA ASN A 191 5.51 -9.86 -3.03
C ASN A 191 5.01 -8.46 -2.65
N LEU A 192 5.44 -7.94 -1.49
CA LEU A 192 4.98 -6.63 -1.02
C LEU A 192 5.63 -5.48 -1.81
N TRP A 193 6.76 -5.71 -2.46
CA TRP A 193 7.40 -4.70 -3.30
C TRP A 193 6.55 -4.30 -4.49
N VAL A 194 5.66 -5.19 -4.98
CA VAL A 194 4.73 -4.86 -6.08
C VAL A 194 3.79 -3.72 -5.70
N PRO A 195 2.96 -3.82 -4.65
CA PRO A 195 2.14 -2.71 -4.21
C PRO A 195 2.98 -1.53 -3.72
N ILE A 196 4.11 -1.73 -3.01
CA ILE A 196 4.96 -0.61 -2.54
C ILE A 196 5.40 0.27 -3.72
N PHE A 197 6.08 -0.29 -4.72
CA PHE A 197 6.59 0.52 -5.82
C PHE A 197 5.47 1.09 -6.68
N LEU A 198 4.37 0.36 -6.86
CA LEU A 198 3.21 0.88 -7.57
C LEU A 198 2.65 2.14 -6.85
N HIS A 199 2.51 2.08 -5.53
CA HIS A 199 2.08 3.22 -4.72
C HIS A 199 3.07 4.38 -4.85
N VAL A 200 4.37 4.11 -4.61
CA VAL A 200 5.44 5.12 -4.67
C VAL A 200 5.43 5.83 -6.02
N PHE A 201 5.34 5.11 -7.13
CA PHE A 201 5.31 5.73 -8.46
C PHE A 201 4.02 6.47 -8.73
N MET A 202 2.86 5.92 -8.38
CA MET A 202 1.58 6.62 -8.55
C MET A 202 1.56 7.97 -7.81
N ASN A 203 2.00 7.99 -6.56
CA ASN A 203 2.10 9.22 -5.76
C ASN A 203 3.22 10.14 -6.27
N GLY A 204 4.36 9.57 -6.68
CA GLY A 204 5.48 10.33 -7.25
C GLY A 204 5.07 11.09 -8.51
N TRP A 205 4.40 10.42 -9.46
CA TRP A 205 3.85 11.07 -10.65
C TRP A 205 2.80 12.11 -10.28
N TRP A 206 1.91 11.80 -9.32
CA TRP A 206 0.92 12.75 -8.84
C TRP A 206 1.53 14.03 -8.24
N MET A 207 2.70 13.95 -7.62
CA MET A 207 3.36 15.11 -7.02
C MET A 207 4.26 15.87 -7.99
N LEU A 208 4.83 15.18 -8.97
CA LEU A 208 5.67 15.80 -10.00
C LEU A 208 4.85 16.64 -10.98
N PHE A 209 3.58 16.30 -11.17
CA PHE A 209 2.64 17.04 -12.03
C PHE A 209 1.55 17.67 -11.17
N GLU A 210 1.08 18.87 -11.51
CA GLU A 210 0.01 19.55 -10.74
C GLU A 210 -1.37 18.96 -11.08
N VAL A 211 -1.62 17.72 -10.63
CA VAL A 211 -2.80 16.94 -11.01
C VAL A 211 -4.05 17.39 -10.22
N ASP A 212 -3.99 17.34 -8.89
CA ASP A 212 -5.07 17.73 -7.97
C ASP A 212 -4.58 17.74 -6.52
N ASN A 213 -5.36 18.33 -5.61
CA ASN A 213 -5.14 18.37 -4.17
C ASN A 213 -5.77 17.18 -3.42
N SER A 214 -6.61 16.36 -4.07
CA SER A 214 -7.25 15.18 -3.47
C SER A 214 -6.96 13.89 -4.25
N ALA A 215 -7.20 12.72 -3.65
CA ALA A 215 -7.08 11.43 -4.35
C ALA A 215 -8.12 11.20 -5.45
N VAL A 216 -9.11 12.10 -5.62
CA VAL A 216 -10.15 11.98 -6.64
C VAL A 216 -9.59 12.29 -8.02
N GLY A 217 -8.91 13.43 -8.17
CA GLY A 217 -8.33 13.88 -9.43
C GLY A 217 -9.34 14.32 -10.49
N SER A 218 -8.80 14.87 -11.57
CA SER A 218 -9.56 15.18 -12.78
C SER A 218 -9.91 13.93 -13.60
N VAL A 219 -10.86 14.08 -14.54
CA VAL A 219 -11.22 13.01 -15.49
C VAL A 219 -9.99 12.54 -16.29
N GLY A 220 -9.17 13.49 -16.77
CA GLY A 220 -7.95 13.18 -17.52
C GLY A 220 -6.94 12.37 -16.70
N ALA A 221 -6.77 12.70 -15.42
CA ALA A 221 -5.91 11.95 -14.52
C ALA A 221 -6.40 10.50 -14.33
N ASN A 222 -7.71 10.35 -14.15
CA ASN A 222 -8.33 9.05 -13.91
C ASN A 222 -8.29 8.12 -15.13
N VAL A 223 -8.28 8.63 -16.37
CA VAL A 223 -8.05 7.81 -17.56
C VAL A 223 -6.72 7.06 -17.45
N PHE A 224 -5.63 7.75 -17.12
CA PHE A 224 -4.31 7.11 -17.01
C PHE A 224 -4.20 6.20 -15.78
N ARG A 225 -4.89 6.51 -14.68
CA ARG A 225 -5.01 5.57 -13.55
C ARG A 225 -5.72 4.28 -13.94
N VAL A 226 -6.83 4.38 -14.68
CA VAL A 226 -7.55 3.20 -15.18
C VAL A 226 -6.64 2.39 -16.11
N LEU A 227 -5.87 3.03 -16.99
CA LEU A 227 -4.89 2.34 -17.83
C LEU A 227 -3.81 1.61 -17.00
N THR A 228 -3.26 2.26 -15.97
CA THR A 228 -2.35 1.64 -14.99
C THR A 228 -2.97 0.40 -14.34
N ILE A 229 -4.23 0.51 -13.88
CA ILE A 229 -4.97 -0.60 -13.27
C ILE A 229 -5.14 -1.74 -14.27
N VAL A 230 -5.66 -1.47 -15.46
CA VAL A 230 -5.87 -2.47 -16.52
C VAL A 230 -4.57 -3.18 -16.87
N LEU A 231 -3.48 -2.44 -17.08
CA LEU A 231 -2.18 -3.00 -17.40
C LEU A 231 -1.68 -3.91 -16.27
N SER A 232 -1.81 -3.47 -15.02
CA SER A 232 -1.42 -4.28 -13.86
C SER A 232 -2.23 -5.57 -13.75
N VAL A 233 -3.53 -5.53 -14.05
CA VAL A 233 -4.43 -6.69 -14.02
C VAL A 233 -4.05 -7.67 -15.11
N VAL A 234 -3.81 -7.19 -16.34
CA VAL A 234 -3.41 -8.04 -17.48
C VAL A 234 -2.08 -8.73 -17.19
N ILE A 235 -1.06 -7.99 -16.74
CA ILE A 235 0.26 -8.56 -16.41
C ILE A 235 0.14 -9.57 -15.26
N THR A 236 -0.59 -9.23 -14.20
CA THR A 236 -0.81 -10.15 -13.06
C THR A 236 -1.53 -11.42 -13.49
N ARG A 237 -2.58 -11.32 -14.32
CA ARG A 237 -3.29 -12.49 -14.86
C ARG A 237 -2.36 -13.38 -15.71
N ARG A 238 -1.51 -12.78 -16.55
CA ARG A 238 -0.51 -13.54 -17.35
C ARG A 238 0.51 -14.22 -16.45
N HIS A 239 0.99 -13.53 -15.42
CA HIS A 239 1.91 -14.09 -14.42
C HIS A 239 1.30 -15.31 -13.70
N LEU A 240 0.07 -15.17 -13.19
CA LEU A 240 -0.64 -16.26 -12.52
C LEU A 240 -0.87 -17.47 -13.44
N ARG A 241 -1.23 -17.24 -14.71
CA ARG A 241 -1.38 -18.32 -15.71
C ARG A 241 -0.07 -19.05 -15.95
N ARG A 242 1.04 -18.32 -16.12
CA ARG A 242 2.38 -18.92 -16.27
C ARG A 242 2.79 -19.75 -15.06
N GLN A 243 2.55 -19.25 -13.85
CA GLN A 243 2.84 -20.02 -12.63
C GLN A 243 2.01 -21.30 -12.54
N ALA A 244 0.71 -21.24 -12.88
CA ALA A 244 -0.14 -22.41 -12.91
C ALA A 244 0.35 -23.47 -13.91
N GLN A 245 0.77 -23.05 -15.11
CA GLN A 245 1.35 -23.94 -16.13
C GLN A 245 2.67 -24.58 -15.65
N LEU A 246 3.54 -23.82 -14.99
CA LEU A 246 4.81 -24.34 -14.48
C LEU A 246 4.60 -25.39 -13.38
N ALA A 247 3.54 -25.26 -12.58
CA ALA A 247 3.18 -26.18 -11.51
C ALA A 247 2.54 -27.50 -12.00
N LEU A 248 2.18 -27.60 -13.28
CA LEU A 248 1.62 -28.83 -13.86
C LEU A 248 2.68 -29.96 -13.93
N PRO A 249 2.30 -31.23 -13.67
CA PRO A 249 3.15 -32.40 -13.92
C PRO A 249 3.61 -32.44 -15.38
N MET A 250 4.83 -32.94 -15.63
CA MET A 250 5.49 -32.90 -16.95
C MET A 250 4.64 -33.55 -18.07
N GLU A 251 3.92 -34.63 -17.77
CA GLU A 251 3.05 -35.34 -18.71
C GLU A 251 1.88 -34.47 -19.21
N SER A 252 1.35 -33.58 -18.36
CA SER A 252 0.25 -32.67 -18.71
C SER A 252 0.70 -31.41 -19.46
N LYS A 253 2.01 -31.14 -19.52
CA LYS A 253 2.56 -29.99 -20.27
C LYS A 253 2.61 -30.27 -21.79
N LEU A 254 2.73 -31.53 -22.20
CA LEU A 254 2.77 -31.95 -23.60
C LEU A 254 1.38 -31.98 -24.26
N ALA A 255 0.30 -32.04 -23.47
CA ALA A 255 -1.07 -32.06 -23.98
C ALA A 255 -1.68 -30.66 -24.23
N VAL A 256 -0.97 -29.59 -23.83
CA VAL A 256 -1.44 -28.18 -23.89
C VAL A 256 -0.53 -27.31 -24.78
N ALA A 257 0.55 -27.88 -25.31
CA ALA A 257 1.42 -27.25 -26.31
C ALA A 257 0.85 -27.45 -27.72
#